data_AF-A0A2D9XZE3-F1
#
_entry.id   AF-A0A2D9XZE3-F1
#
_cell.length_a   1.000
_cell.length_b   1.000
_cell.length_c   1.000
_cell.angle_alpha   90.00
_cell.angle_beta   90.00
_cell.angle_gamma   90.00
#
_symmetry.space_group_name_H-M   'P 1'
#
loop_
_entity.id
_entity.type
_entity.pdbx_description
1 polymer ?
#
loop_
_entity_poly.entity_id
_entity_poly.type
_entity_poly.pdbx_seq_one_letter_code
_entity_poly.pdbx_strand_id
1 'polypeptide(L)'
;MKKEHQVLLKVMKNFEGMNKLDVLDMLQKIEVLLFYASSPINKYSIKCIIEADLDQNKDIDPFHFTILPNGNFCEFVGSNSWLHLYKEQRRGIFRFSIFDRYYFKTKYAPLELLRLTKRNLLENTENTAKEDTIKTFLKKHKPNQKEVHSGNLVLLNYE
;
A
#
# COMPACT_ATOMS: atom_id res chain seq x y z
N MET A 1 -1.64 7.38 32.78
CA MET A 1 -2.70 8.35 32.44
C MET A 1 -2.24 9.81 32.26
N LYS A 2 -1.95 10.62 33.30
CA LYS A 2 -1.61 12.06 33.09
C LYS A 2 -0.35 12.30 32.23
N LYS A 3 0.69 11.47 32.40
CA LYS A 3 1.92 11.53 31.59
C LYS A 3 1.71 11.11 30.13
N GLU A 4 0.91 10.06 29.89
CA GLU A 4 0.56 9.60 28.54
C GLU A 4 -0.25 10.65 27.77
N HIS A 5 -1.20 11.32 28.44
CA HIS A 5 -1.92 12.44 27.82
C HIS A 5 -1.00 13.60 27.45
N GLN A 6 -0.01 13.92 28.29
CA GLN A 6 0.98 14.96 27.96
C GLN A 6 1.86 14.58 26.77
N VAL A 7 2.27 13.32 26.68
CA VAL A 7 3.02 12.80 25.54
C VAL A 7 2.17 12.84 24.28
N LEU A 8 0.92 12.39 24.35
CA LEU A 8 0.00 12.43 23.22
C LEU A 8 -0.24 13.86 22.75
N LEU A 9 -0.52 14.79 23.66
CA LEU A 9 -0.67 16.21 23.33
C LEU A 9 0.59 16.80 22.70
N LYS A 10 1.78 16.41 23.18
CA LYS A 10 3.06 16.85 22.60
C LYS A 10 3.21 16.35 21.16
N VAL A 11 2.82 15.11 20.87
CA VAL A 11 2.82 14.56 19.51
C VAL A 11 1.77 15.26 18.64
N MET A 12 0.54 15.42 19.15
CA MET A 12 -0.59 16.01 18.43
C MET A 12 -0.34 17.46 17.99
N LYS A 13 0.49 18.23 18.70
CA LYS A 13 0.91 19.57 18.29
C LYS A 13 1.58 19.61 16.91
N ASN A 14 2.23 18.53 16.48
CA ASN A 14 2.85 18.47 15.14
C ASN A 14 1.83 18.37 14.01
N PHE A 15 0.55 18.11 14.33
CA PHE A 15 -0.54 17.91 13.38
C PHE A 15 -1.60 19.03 13.45
N GLU A 16 -1.32 20.10 14.21
CA GLU A 16 -2.25 21.22 14.35
C GLU A 16 -2.50 21.91 13.00
N GLY A 17 -3.77 22.11 12.64
CA GLY A 17 -4.17 22.72 11.37
C GLY A 17 -4.20 21.76 10.17
N MET A 18 -3.81 20.49 10.32
CA MET A 18 -3.83 19.50 9.24
C MET A 18 -5.20 18.82 9.11
N ASN A 19 -5.51 18.33 7.91
CA ASN A 19 -6.71 17.50 7.72
C ASN A 19 -6.54 16.15 8.43
N LYS A 20 -7.61 15.68 9.08
CA LYS A 20 -7.64 14.38 9.76
C LYS A 20 -7.16 13.22 8.88
N LEU A 21 -7.51 13.21 7.60
CA LEU A 21 -7.14 12.14 6.67
C LEU A 21 -5.64 12.17 6.35
N ASP A 22 -5.06 13.35 6.20
CA ASP A 22 -3.61 13.51 5.99
C ASP A 22 -2.82 13.04 7.22
N VAL A 23 -3.34 13.34 8.42
CA VAL A 23 -2.73 12.88 9.68
C VAL A 23 -2.77 11.35 9.78
N LEU A 24 -3.90 10.73 9.45
CA LEU A 24 -4.02 9.26 9.46
C LEU A 24 -3.09 8.60 8.43
N ASP A 25 -2.99 9.15 7.22
CA ASP A 25 -2.07 8.66 6.19
C ASP A 25 -0.60 8.78 6.64
N MET A 26 -0.20 9.91 7.23
CA MET A 26 1.16 10.06 7.77
C MET A 26 1.45 9.10 8.92
N LEU A 27 0.51 8.92 9.85
CA LEU A 27 0.70 7.98 10.96
C LEU A 27 0.86 6.56 10.46
N GLN A 28 0.07 6.15 9.47
CA GLN A 28 0.24 4.85 8.83
C GLN A 28 1.60 4.73 8.13
N LYS A 29 2.05 5.76 7.39
CA LYS A 29 3.37 5.76 6.75
C LYS A 29 4.49 5.66 7.79
N ILE A 30 4.38 6.36 8.91
CA ILE A 30 5.32 6.25 10.03
C ILE A 30 5.34 4.81 10.58
N GLU A 31 4.18 4.20 10.78
CA GLU A 31 4.05 2.82 11.26
C GLU A 31 4.77 1.83 10.33
N VAL A 32 4.57 1.95 9.02
CA VAL A 32 5.27 1.15 8.00
C VAL A 32 6.78 1.44 8.03
N LEU A 33 7.18 2.71 8.13
CA LEU A 33 8.60 3.10 8.20
C LEU A 33 9.30 2.46 9.40
N LEU A 34 8.63 2.46 10.56
CA LEU A 34 9.15 1.88 11.80
C LEU A 34 9.29 0.36 11.72
N PHE A 35 8.47 -0.32 10.91
CA PHE A 35 8.63 -1.75 10.66
C PHE A 35 9.95 -2.09 9.93
N TYR A 36 10.35 -1.25 8.97
CA TYR A 36 11.62 -1.44 8.26
C TYR A 36 12.84 -0.93 9.02
N ALA A 37 12.65 0.03 9.95
CA ALA A 37 13.72 0.68 10.68
C ALA A 37 14.47 -0.25 11.64
N SER A 38 15.80 -0.11 11.67
CA SER A 38 16.64 -0.69 12.72
C SER A 38 16.46 0.06 14.03
N SER A 39 16.54 -0.64 15.16
CA SER A 39 16.61 -0.03 16.49
C SER A 39 18.08 0.10 16.94
N PRO A 40 18.51 1.24 17.51
CA PRO A 40 17.76 2.48 17.71
C PRO A 40 17.54 3.24 16.40
N ILE A 41 16.41 3.96 16.32
CA ILE A 41 16.06 4.77 15.15
C ILE A 41 17.07 5.91 15.00
N ASN A 42 17.64 6.07 13.80
CA ASN A 42 18.48 7.20 13.49
C ASN A 42 18.08 7.85 12.15
N LYS A 43 18.45 9.11 11.97
CA LYS A 43 18.05 9.89 10.78
C LYS A 43 18.56 9.26 9.48
N TYR A 44 19.73 8.65 9.50
CA TYR A 44 20.33 8.01 8.34
C TYR A 44 19.54 6.77 7.91
N SER A 45 19.20 5.88 8.85
CA SER A 45 18.41 4.67 8.56
C SER A 45 17.03 5.02 8.03
N ILE A 46 16.38 6.04 8.59
CA ILE A 46 15.06 6.51 8.12
C ILE A 46 15.18 7.10 6.71
N LYS A 47 16.20 7.91 6.45
CA LYS A 47 16.45 8.48 5.12
C LYS A 47 16.68 7.39 4.08
N CYS A 48 17.48 6.38 4.41
CA CYS A 48 17.67 5.22 3.55
C CYS A 48 16.37 4.47 3.27
N ILE A 49 15.47 4.30 4.25
CA ILE A 49 14.17 3.63 4.03
C ILE A 49 13.23 4.46 3.14
N ILE A 50 13.29 5.79 3.24
CA ILE A 50 12.50 6.69 2.40
C ILE A 50 13.06 6.73 0.96
N GLU A 51 14.38 6.71 0.81
CA GLU A 51 15.07 6.92 -0.47
C GLU A 51 15.44 5.62 -1.20
N ALA A 52 15.49 4.48 -0.51
CA ALA A 52 15.90 3.20 -1.08
C ALA A 52 14.72 2.31 -1.44
N ASP A 53 14.94 1.46 -2.46
CA ASP A 53 14.25 0.18 -2.60
C ASP A 53 14.39 -0.58 -1.28
N LEU A 54 13.27 -0.73 -0.59
CA LEU A 54 13.23 -1.32 0.74
C LEU A 54 13.78 -2.74 0.73
N ASP A 55 14.34 -3.17 1.87
CA ASP A 55 14.95 -4.49 2.03
C ASP A 55 14.05 -5.57 1.42
N GLN A 56 14.48 -6.08 0.27
CA GLN A 56 13.73 -7.03 -0.52
C GLN A 56 13.56 -8.38 0.23
N ASN A 57 14.09 -8.56 1.43
CA ASN A 57 13.81 -9.76 2.21
C ASN A 57 12.65 -9.59 3.19
N LYS A 58 12.12 -8.37 3.34
CA LYS A 58 11.02 -8.06 4.26
C LYS A 58 9.68 -8.07 3.53
N ASP A 59 8.63 -8.35 4.31
CA ASP A 59 7.24 -8.34 3.85
C ASP A 59 6.85 -6.97 3.27
N ILE A 60 5.91 -6.93 2.32
CA ILE A 60 5.53 -5.72 1.56
C ILE A 60 4.68 -4.79 2.43
N ASP A 61 3.83 -5.35 3.30
CA ASP A 61 3.05 -4.57 4.25
C ASP A 61 2.50 -5.49 5.34
N PRO A 62 3.02 -5.43 6.58
CA PRO A 62 2.60 -6.32 7.65
C PRO A 62 1.22 -5.96 8.23
N PHE A 63 0.66 -4.80 7.90
CA PHE A 63 -0.57 -4.31 8.51
C PHE A 63 -1.82 -4.73 7.73
N HIS A 64 -1.71 -5.06 6.44
CA HIS A 64 -2.81 -5.59 5.61
C HIS A 64 -4.09 -4.73 5.54
N PHE A 65 -4.04 -3.45 5.95
CA PHE A 65 -5.13 -2.48 5.77
C PHE A 65 -4.60 -1.06 5.64
N THR A 66 -5.36 -0.18 5.00
CA THR A 66 -5.03 1.26 4.87
C THR A 66 -6.28 2.11 4.70
N ILE A 67 -6.20 3.38 5.04
CA ILE A 67 -7.29 4.35 4.86
C ILE A 67 -6.97 5.21 3.63
N LEU A 68 -7.88 5.22 2.66
CA LEU A 68 -7.73 6.02 1.45
C LEU A 68 -7.98 7.52 1.75
N PRO A 69 -7.45 8.45 0.92
CA PRO A 69 -7.70 9.88 1.07
C PRO A 69 -9.17 10.30 1.00
N ASN A 70 -10.05 9.43 0.50
CA ASN A 70 -11.50 9.65 0.50
C ASN A 70 -12.19 9.14 1.78
N GLY A 71 -11.44 8.63 2.75
CA GLY A 71 -11.92 8.09 4.02
C GLY A 71 -12.45 6.65 3.95
N ASN A 72 -12.41 6.00 2.78
CA ASN A 72 -12.76 4.58 2.68
C ASN A 72 -11.62 3.71 3.17
N PHE A 73 -11.98 2.54 3.70
CA PHE A 73 -11.00 1.51 4.05
C PHE A 73 -10.55 0.77 2.79
N CYS A 74 -9.31 0.32 2.80
CA CYS A 74 -8.77 -0.58 1.79
C CYS A 74 -8.25 -1.82 2.52
N GLU A 75 -8.84 -2.97 2.20
CA GLU A 75 -8.55 -4.24 2.87
C GLU A 75 -7.74 -5.14 1.97
N PHE A 76 -6.81 -5.89 2.56
CA PHE A 76 -6.00 -6.86 1.84
C PHE A 76 -6.86 -7.96 1.19
N VAL A 77 -6.49 -8.32 -0.04
CA VAL A 77 -7.17 -9.34 -0.86
C VAL A 77 -6.26 -10.56 -1.06
N GLY A 78 -4.96 -10.34 -1.24
CA GLY A 78 -4.00 -11.39 -1.52
C GLY A 78 -2.66 -10.82 -1.95
N SER A 79 -1.65 -11.68 -1.98
CA SER A 79 -0.28 -11.31 -2.33
C SER A 79 0.41 -12.39 -3.16
N ASN A 80 1.50 -11.99 -3.80
CA ASN A 80 2.51 -12.89 -4.38
C ASN A 80 3.91 -12.40 -3.95
N SER A 81 4.97 -12.93 -4.58
CA SER A 81 6.36 -12.63 -4.19
C SER A 81 6.77 -11.14 -4.23
N TRP A 82 6.01 -10.27 -4.89
CA TRP A 82 6.40 -8.88 -5.17
C TRP A 82 5.25 -7.85 -5.06
N LEU A 83 4.00 -8.30 -4.94
CA LEU A 83 2.79 -7.48 -4.99
C LEU A 83 1.82 -7.85 -3.88
N HIS A 84 1.31 -6.84 -3.16
CA HIS A 84 0.13 -6.96 -2.30
C HIS A 84 -1.05 -6.26 -2.97
N LEU A 85 -2.21 -6.92 -3.02
CA LEU A 85 -3.45 -6.38 -3.56
C LEU A 85 -4.45 -6.07 -2.45
N TYR A 86 -5.15 -4.96 -2.64
CA TYR A 86 -6.14 -4.45 -1.71
C TYR A 86 -7.42 -4.07 -2.45
N LYS A 87 -8.55 -4.11 -1.75
CA LYS A 87 -9.86 -3.71 -2.27
C LYS A 87 -10.44 -2.58 -1.43
N GLU A 88 -10.89 -1.53 -2.11
CA GLU A 88 -11.61 -0.43 -1.47
C GLU A 88 -12.98 -0.90 -0.95
N GLN A 89 -13.18 -0.78 0.35
CA GLN A 89 -14.47 -0.96 1.01
C GLN A 89 -15.24 0.34 1.00
N ARG A 90 -16.16 0.47 0.03
CA ARG A 90 -17.04 1.63 -0.05
C ARG A 90 -18.20 1.53 0.93
N ARG A 91 -18.47 2.65 1.61
CA ARG A 91 -19.68 2.84 2.42
C ARG A 91 -20.78 3.43 1.52
N GLY A 92 -21.99 2.83 1.49
CA GLY A 92 -23.14 3.34 0.72
C GLY A 92 -23.83 2.31 -0.20
N ILE A 93 -24.82 2.77 -0.97
CA ILE A 93 -25.78 1.95 -1.76
C ILE A 93 -25.15 1.38 -3.06
N PHE A 94 -24.02 1.94 -3.52
CA PHE A 94 -23.31 1.49 -4.73
C PHE A 94 -22.33 0.33 -4.46
N ARG A 95 -22.82 -0.76 -3.84
CA ARG A 95 -22.06 -2.01 -3.62
C ARG A 95 -22.07 -2.96 -4.82
N PHE A 96 -22.32 -2.47 -6.02
CA PHE A 96 -22.29 -3.31 -7.21
C PHE A 96 -20.84 -3.70 -7.53
N SER A 97 -20.56 -5.02 -7.57
CA SER A 97 -19.23 -5.61 -7.78
C SER A 97 -18.54 -5.21 -9.08
N ILE A 98 -19.31 -4.72 -10.06
CA ILE A 98 -18.83 -4.20 -11.35
C ILE A 98 -17.98 -2.92 -11.21
N PHE A 99 -18.02 -2.24 -10.07
CA PHE A 99 -17.22 -1.03 -9.80
C PHE A 99 -16.17 -1.22 -8.70
N ASP A 100 -15.80 -2.47 -8.42
CA ASP A 100 -14.72 -2.79 -7.49
C ASP A 100 -13.46 -1.98 -7.87
N ARG A 101 -12.91 -1.22 -6.91
CA ARG A 101 -11.62 -0.55 -7.05
C ARG A 101 -10.59 -1.32 -6.26
N TYR A 102 -9.55 -1.72 -6.96
CA TYR A 102 -8.39 -2.39 -6.38
C TYR A 102 -7.23 -1.42 -6.30
N TYR A 103 -6.38 -1.66 -5.31
CA TYR A 103 -5.16 -0.93 -5.04
C TYR A 103 -4.04 -1.95 -4.82
N PHE A 104 -2.80 -1.49 -4.93
CA PHE A 104 -1.65 -2.35 -4.72
C PHE A 104 -0.50 -1.63 -4.06
N LYS A 105 0.34 -2.42 -3.40
CA LYS A 105 1.68 -2.06 -2.96
C LYS A 105 2.65 -3.04 -3.59
N THR A 106 3.82 -2.57 -3.97
CA THR A 106 4.89 -3.44 -4.44
C THR A 106 6.00 -3.48 -3.40
N LYS A 107 6.83 -4.50 -3.53
CA LYS A 107 8.08 -4.62 -2.79
C LYS A 107 9.06 -3.47 -3.05
N TYR A 108 8.96 -2.85 -4.23
CA TYR A 108 9.78 -1.71 -4.65
C TYR A 108 9.28 -0.39 -4.05
N ALA A 109 7.98 -0.28 -3.79
CA ALA A 109 7.35 0.92 -3.23
C ALA A 109 6.26 0.60 -2.17
N PRO A 110 6.61 -0.03 -1.03
CA PRO A 110 5.62 -0.46 -0.04
C PRO A 110 4.98 0.70 0.76
N LEU A 111 5.59 1.90 0.71
CA LEU A 111 5.00 3.12 1.27
C LEU A 111 3.90 3.71 0.36
N GLU A 112 3.84 3.30 -0.90
CA GLU A 112 2.92 3.85 -1.89
C GLU A 112 1.76 2.89 -2.16
N LEU A 113 0.57 3.28 -1.72
CA LEU A 113 -0.66 2.60 -2.12
C LEU A 113 -1.18 3.22 -3.43
N LEU A 114 -1.03 2.48 -4.53
CA LEU A 114 -1.46 2.95 -5.84
C LEU A 114 -2.73 2.25 -6.30
N ARG A 115 -3.58 2.96 -7.04
CA ARG A 115 -4.76 2.35 -7.67
C ARG A 115 -4.31 1.32 -8.73
N LEU A 116 -4.92 0.15 -8.74
CA LEU A 116 -4.63 -0.92 -9.70
C LEU A 116 -5.11 -0.53 -11.11
N THR A 117 -4.21 0.05 -11.88
CA THR A 117 -4.43 0.44 -13.28
C THR A 117 -3.25 -0.02 -14.12
N LYS A 118 -3.48 -0.17 -15.43
CA LYS A 118 -2.42 -0.56 -16.37
C LYS A 118 -1.23 0.39 -16.30
N ARG A 119 -1.50 1.70 -16.24
CA ARG A 119 -0.47 2.73 -16.16
C ARG A 119 0.36 2.62 -14.88
N ASN A 120 -0.30 2.62 -13.73
CA ASN A 120 0.40 2.56 -12.44
C ASN A 120 1.22 1.27 -12.29
N LEU A 121 0.74 0.13 -12.82
CA LEU A 121 1.52 -1.11 -12.82
C LEU A 121 2.79 -1.00 -13.67
N LEU A 122 2.72 -0.36 -14.85
CA LEU A 122 3.88 -0.18 -15.72
C LEU A 122 4.89 0.79 -15.11
N GLU A 123 4.42 1.95 -14.63
CA GLU A 123 5.28 2.97 -14.00
C GLU A 123 5.97 2.42 -12.75
N ASN A 124 5.26 1.66 -11.91
CA ASN A 124 5.82 1.13 -10.66
C ASN A 124 6.65 -0.16 -10.83
N THR A 125 6.69 -0.74 -12.04
CA THR A 125 7.55 -1.89 -12.37
C THR A 125 8.63 -1.54 -13.38
N GLU A 126 8.74 -0.29 -13.81
CA GLU A 126 9.76 0.19 -14.73
C GLU A 126 11.16 0.02 -14.11
N ASN A 127 12.10 -0.50 -14.90
CA ASN A 127 13.46 -0.85 -14.49
C ASN A 127 13.55 -1.89 -13.35
N THR A 128 12.48 -2.66 -13.11
CA THR A 128 12.47 -3.76 -12.13
C THR A 128 12.55 -5.12 -12.81
N ALA A 129 12.91 -6.17 -12.06
CA ALA A 129 12.92 -7.54 -12.56
C ALA A 129 11.54 -8.06 -13.03
N LYS A 130 10.44 -7.38 -12.69
CA LYS A 130 9.07 -7.76 -13.06
C LYS A 130 8.53 -7.00 -14.27
N GLU A 131 9.29 -6.07 -14.85
CA GLU A 131 8.83 -5.22 -15.95
C GLU A 131 8.32 -6.01 -17.16
N ASP A 132 9.13 -6.94 -17.68
CA ASP A 132 8.81 -7.70 -18.89
C ASP A 132 7.64 -8.68 -18.67
N THR A 133 7.61 -9.32 -17.49
CA THR A 133 6.51 -10.17 -17.06
C THR A 133 5.20 -9.38 -17.05
N ILE A 134 5.19 -8.20 -16.43
CA ILE A 134 3.99 -7.37 -16.30
C ILE A 134 3.56 -6.78 -17.64
N LYS A 135 4.51 -6.36 -18.48
CA LYS A 135 4.21 -5.97 -19.87
C LYS A 135 3.54 -7.09 -20.64
N THR A 136 3.99 -8.34 -20.47
CA THR A 136 3.41 -9.51 -21.13
C THR A 136 2.01 -9.83 -20.61
N PHE A 137 1.81 -9.77 -19.29
CA PHE A 137 0.51 -9.91 -18.65
C PHE A 137 -0.49 -8.89 -19.20
N LEU A 138 -0.12 -7.61 -19.22
CA LEU A 138 -0.99 -6.49 -19.59
C LEU A 138 -1.28 -6.40 -21.11
N LYS A 139 -0.63 -7.24 -21.93
CA LYS A 139 -1.00 -7.47 -23.34
C LYS A 139 -2.17 -8.44 -23.48
N LYS A 140 -2.29 -9.40 -22.56
CA LYS A 140 -3.28 -10.50 -22.64
C LYS A 140 -4.45 -10.34 -21.67
N HIS A 141 -4.23 -9.63 -20.56
CA HIS A 141 -5.16 -9.56 -19.44
C HIS A 141 -5.42 -8.12 -18.98
N LYS A 142 -6.58 -7.90 -18.37
CA LYS A 142 -6.87 -6.65 -17.65
C LYS A 142 -6.29 -6.73 -16.23
N PRO A 143 -5.82 -5.61 -15.64
CA PRO A 143 -5.30 -5.60 -14.27
C PRO A 143 -6.25 -6.19 -13.21
N ASN A 144 -7.55 -5.95 -13.38
CA ASN A 144 -8.60 -6.40 -12.47
C ASN A 144 -9.32 -7.67 -12.96
N GLN A 145 -8.74 -8.41 -13.90
CA GLN A 145 -9.33 -9.64 -14.41
C GLN A 145 -9.35 -10.70 -13.30
N LYS A 146 -10.52 -11.31 -13.11
CA LYS A 146 -10.71 -12.42 -12.17
C LYS A 146 -10.71 -13.75 -12.92
N GLU A 147 -10.18 -14.78 -12.28
CA GLU A 147 -10.35 -16.16 -12.73
C GLU A 147 -11.80 -16.58 -12.57
N VAL A 148 -12.28 -17.38 -13.54
CA VAL A 148 -13.68 -17.82 -13.59
C VAL A 148 -14.01 -18.78 -12.45
N HIS A 149 -13.05 -19.60 -12.02
CA HIS A 149 -13.28 -20.67 -11.04
C HIS A 149 -13.02 -20.22 -9.59
N SER A 150 -11.93 -19.48 -9.35
CA SER A 150 -11.54 -19.05 -8.00
C SER A 150 -12.12 -17.68 -7.62
N GLY A 151 -12.48 -16.84 -8.60
CA GLY A 151 -12.85 -15.45 -8.38
C GLY A 151 -11.66 -14.55 -7.97
N ASN A 152 -10.46 -15.11 -7.87
CA ASN A 152 -9.23 -14.39 -7.53
C ASN A 152 -8.73 -13.57 -8.72
N LEU A 153 -7.99 -12.51 -8.43
CA LEU A 153 -7.35 -11.71 -9.47
C LEU A 153 -6.24 -12.53 -10.14
N VAL A 154 -6.28 -12.65 -11.47
CA VAL A 154 -5.30 -13.42 -12.26
C VAL A 154 -3.87 -12.93 -12.00
N LEU A 155 -3.71 -11.63 -11.73
CA LEU A 155 -2.42 -11.01 -11.43
C LEU A 155 -1.71 -11.64 -10.22
N LEU A 156 -2.44 -12.20 -9.26
CA LEU A 156 -1.84 -12.87 -8.09
C LEU A 156 -1.10 -14.16 -8.48
N ASN A 157 -1.53 -14.80 -9.57
CA ASN A 157 -0.95 -16.06 -10.05
C ASN A 157 0.11 -15.86 -11.15
N TYR A 158 0.47 -14.60 -11.43
CA TYR A 158 1.37 -14.24 -12.53
C TYR A 158 2.72 -13.77 -11.96
N GLU A 159 3.69 -14.68 -11.93
CA GLU A 159 5.05 -14.45 -11.41
C GLU A 159 6.11 -14.39 -12.51
#